data_AF-A0AAP2B9P8-F1
#
_entry.id   AF-A0AAP2B9P8-F1
#
_cell.length_a   1.000
_cell.length_b   1.000
_cell.length_c   1.000
_cell.angle_alpha   90.00
_cell.angle_beta   90.00
_cell.angle_gamma   90.00
#
_symmetry.space_group_name_H-M   'P 1'
#
loop_
_entity.id
_entity.type
_entity.pdbx_description
1 polymer ?
#
loop_
_entity_poly.entity_id
_entity_poly.type
_entity_poly.pdbx_seq_one_letter_code
_entity_poly.pdbx_strand_id
1 'polypeptide(L)'
;MENLAQLLDKLLDTLQALGTVQTEEHALLCSKTLAGVALQRVTDAKSQLLATVNYLDQQRLEMERLQHCQAPYEGQPQLASRWQQVQQQSLQLREQNHHNGMLLNHHIEHNTQALAILNKQNKSLYGPDGQSRAGSLLGRKIGV
;
A
#
# COMPACT_ATOMS: atom_id res chain seq x y z
N MET A 1 -2.77 -32.10 -18.02
CA MET A 1 -1.94 -30.92 -18.38
C MET A 1 -2.78 -29.66 -18.58
N GLU A 2 -4.03 -29.74 -19.05
CA GLU A 2 -4.94 -28.58 -19.15
C GLU A 2 -5.21 -27.90 -17.80
N ASN A 3 -5.26 -28.65 -16.69
CA ASN A 3 -5.50 -28.06 -15.36
C ASN A 3 -4.39 -27.08 -14.91
N LEU A 4 -3.12 -27.33 -15.24
CA LEU A 4 -2.03 -26.42 -14.85
C LEU A 4 -2.03 -25.16 -15.73
N ALA A 5 -2.28 -25.31 -17.03
CA ALA A 5 -2.43 -24.18 -17.95
C ALA A 5 -3.60 -23.27 -17.56
N GLN A 6 -4.76 -23.87 -17.26
CA GLN A 6 -5.94 -23.13 -16.78
C GLN A 6 -5.69 -22.43 -15.44
N LEU A 7 -4.90 -23.04 -14.54
CA LEU A 7 -4.53 -22.41 -13.28
C LEU A 7 -3.62 -21.20 -13.52
N LEU A 8 -2.62 -21.33 -14.39
CA LEU A 8 -1.75 -20.21 -14.76
C LEU A 8 -2.52 -19.09 -15.47
N ASP A 9 -3.48 -19.41 -16.34
CA ASP A 9 -4.33 -18.43 -16.99
C ASP A 9 -5.21 -17.69 -15.95
N LYS A 10 -5.82 -18.42 -14.99
CA LYS A 10 -6.53 -17.79 -13.86
C LYS A 10 -5.63 -16.91 -12.99
N LEU A 11 -4.40 -17.34 -12.76
CA LEU A 11 -3.42 -16.56 -11.99
C LEU A 11 -3.07 -15.27 -12.76
N LEU A 12 -2.87 -15.35 -14.07
CA LEU A 12 -2.64 -14.18 -14.93
C LEU A 12 -3.84 -13.21 -14.89
N ASP A 13 -5.07 -13.71 -15.01
CA ASP A 13 -6.28 -12.89 -14.95
C ASP A 13 -6.43 -12.19 -13.59
N THR A 14 -6.16 -12.89 -12.49
CA THR A 14 -6.20 -12.30 -11.15
C THR A 14 -5.10 -11.25 -10.92
N LEU A 15 -3.91 -11.45 -11.49
CA LEU A 15 -2.83 -10.44 -11.46
C LEU A 15 -3.20 -9.20 -12.28
N GLN A 16 -3.84 -9.37 -13.44
CA GLN A 16 -4.35 -8.24 -14.23
C GLN A 16 -5.39 -7.44 -13.44
N ALA A 17 -6.34 -8.11 -12.79
CA ALA A 17 -7.31 -7.47 -11.91
C ALA A 17 -6.64 -6.77 -10.71
N LEU A 18 -5.57 -7.34 -10.15
CA LEU A 18 -4.79 -6.67 -9.11
C LEU A 18 -4.17 -5.36 -9.63
N GLY A 19 -3.67 -5.37 -10.87
CA GLY A 19 -3.09 -4.19 -11.51
C GLY A 19 -4.08 -3.05 -11.73
N THR A 20 -5.34 -3.36 -12.07
CA THR A 20 -6.37 -2.32 -12.20
C THR A 20 -6.67 -1.69 -10.84
N VAL A 21 -6.88 -2.51 -9.80
CA VAL A 21 -7.13 -2.05 -8.43
C VAL A 21 -5.96 -1.20 -7.92
N GLN A 22 -4.74 -1.56 -8.27
CA GLN A 22 -3.54 -0.84 -7.85
C GLN A 22 -3.34 0.51 -8.56
N THR A 23 -3.80 0.59 -9.82
CA THR A 23 -3.85 1.85 -10.57
C THR A 23 -4.93 2.78 -10.01
N GLU A 24 -6.08 2.22 -9.62
CA GLU A 24 -7.12 2.96 -8.91
C GLU A 24 -6.63 3.46 -7.55
N GLU A 25 -5.92 2.63 -6.78
CA GLU A 25 -5.27 3.02 -5.52
C GLU A 25 -4.34 4.21 -5.75
N HIS A 26 -3.49 4.15 -6.78
CA HIS A 26 -2.57 5.23 -7.13
C HIS A 26 -3.32 6.52 -7.47
N ALA A 27 -4.37 6.45 -8.30
CA ALA A 27 -5.17 7.61 -8.66
C ALA A 27 -5.83 8.27 -7.44
N LEU A 28 -6.32 7.47 -6.48
CA LEU A 28 -6.87 7.96 -5.22
C LEU A 28 -5.82 8.62 -4.34
N LEU A 29 -4.61 8.06 -4.25
CA LEU A 29 -3.49 8.63 -3.47
C LEU A 29 -2.93 9.92 -4.06
N CYS A 30 -3.00 10.08 -5.38
CA CYS A 30 -2.62 11.30 -6.09
C CYS A 30 -3.72 12.37 -6.08
N SER A 31 -4.94 12.03 -5.69
CA SER A 31 -6.04 12.99 -5.62
C SER A 31 -5.85 14.01 -4.49
N LYS A 32 -6.34 15.24 -4.70
CA LYS A 32 -6.18 16.35 -3.75
C LYS A 32 -6.91 16.14 -2.40
N THR A 33 -7.90 15.24 -2.38
CA THR A 33 -8.72 14.93 -1.20
C THR A 33 -8.69 13.42 -0.97
N LEU A 34 -8.03 12.98 0.11
CA LEU A 34 -8.01 11.56 0.47
C LEU A 34 -9.43 11.08 0.80
N ALA A 35 -10.06 10.37 -0.13
CA ALA A 35 -11.33 9.72 0.08
C ALA A 35 -11.10 8.42 0.87
N GLY A 36 -10.98 8.52 2.20
CA GLY A 36 -10.65 7.38 3.07
C GLY A 36 -11.54 6.14 2.87
N VAL A 37 -12.84 6.34 2.61
CA VAL A 37 -13.78 5.24 2.31
C VAL A 37 -13.48 4.57 0.96
N ALA A 38 -13.12 5.35 -0.06
CA ALA A 38 -12.77 4.81 -1.37
C ALA A 38 -11.43 4.06 -1.30
N LEU A 39 -10.45 4.60 -0.57
CA LEU A 39 -9.17 3.94 -0.34
C LEU A 39 -9.36 2.62 0.40
N GLN A 40 -10.17 2.60 1.46
CA GLN A 40 -10.46 1.37 2.20
C GLN A 40 -11.07 0.28 1.30
N ARG A 41 -12.04 0.63 0.44
CA ARG A 41 -12.65 -0.32 -0.50
C ARG A 41 -11.62 -0.91 -1.47
N VAL A 42 -10.71 -0.08 -1.97
CA VAL A 42 -9.64 -0.51 -2.87
C VAL A 42 -8.63 -1.41 -2.13
N THR A 43 -8.28 -1.07 -0.88
CA THR A 43 -7.43 -1.91 -0.03
C THR A 43 -8.06 -3.26 0.30
N ASP A 44 -9.37 -3.29 0.56
CA ASP A 44 -10.11 -4.53 0.80
C ASP A 44 -10.13 -5.42 -0.45
N ALA A 45 -10.42 -4.83 -1.62
CA ALA A 45 -10.40 -5.54 -2.90
C ALA A 45 -9.00 -6.13 -3.21
N LYS A 46 -7.95 -5.33 -2.99
CA LYS A 46 -6.55 -5.77 -3.12
C LYS A 46 -6.24 -6.95 -2.20
N SER A 47 -6.70 -6.91 -0.95
CA SER A 47 -6.51 -7.99 0.02
C SER A 47 -7.21 -9.29 -0.40
N GLN A 48 -8.43 -9.18 -0.93
CA GLN A 48 -9.17 -10.33 -1.46
C GLN A 48 -8.48 -10.95 -2.69
N LEU A 49 -8.00 -10.11 -3.61
CA LEU A 49 -7.26 -10.57 -4.79
C LEU A 49 -5.93 -11.23 -4.40
N LEU A 50 -5.19 -10.67 -3.44
CA LEU A 50 -3.95 -11.29 -2.93
C LEU A 50 -4.22 -12.64 -2.25
N ALA A 51 -5.31 -12.76 -1.48
CA ALA A 51 -5.71 -14.05 -0.92
C ALA A 51 -6.01 -15.07 -2.02
N THR A 52 -6.68 -14.65 -3.09
CA THR A 52 -6.98 -15.50 -4.25
C THR A 52 -5.71 -15.93 -4.99
N VAL A 53 -4.76 -15.00 -5.21
CA VAL A 53 -3.46 -15.30 -5.82
C VAL A 53 -2.67 -16.32 -4.98
N ASN A 54 -2.65 -16.16 -3.66
CA ASN A 54 -1.98 -17.10 -2.76
C ASN A 54 -2.62 -18.49 -2.82
N TYR A 55 -3.96 -18.56 -2.82
CA TYR A 55 -4.67 -19.83 -2.98
C TYR A 55 -4.32 -20.53 -4.31
N LEU A 56 -4.32 -19.78 -5.42
CA LEU A 56 -3.95 -20.33 -6.72
C LEU A 56 -2.49 -20.78 -6.75
N ASP A 57 -1.56 -20.04 -6.13
CA ASP A 57 -0.15 -20.44 -6.08
C ASP A 57 0.07 -21.70 -5.23
N GLN A 58 -0.64 -21.86 -4.11
CA GLN A 58 -0.62 -23.10 -3.33
C GLN A 58 -1.13 -24.28 -4.16
N GLN A 59 -2.24 -24.10 -4.88
CA GLN A 59 -2.78 -25.12 -5.76
C GLN A 59 -1.80 -25.46 -6.91
N ARG A 60 -1.06 -24.47 -7.43
CA ARG A 60 0.02 -24.70 -8.40
C ARG A 60 1.11 -25.60 -7.81
N LEU A 61 1.61 -25.28 -6.61
CA LEU A 61 2.67 -26.04 -5.95
C LEU A 61 2.25 -27.50 -5.64
N GLU A 62 0.99 -27.71 -5.25
CA GLU A 62 0.45 -29.06 -5.07
C GLU A 62 0.43 -29.85 -6.39
N MET A 63 -0.02 -29.21 -7.48
CA MET A 63 -0.06 -29.82 -8.80
C MET A 63 1.35 -30.10 -9.36
N GLU A 64 2.31 -29.22 -9.11
CA GLU A 64 3.73 -29.42 -9.43
C GLU A 64 4.30 -30.65 -8.73
N ARG A 65 3.98 -30.81 -7.43
CA ARG A 65 4.38 -31.99 -6.65
C ARG A 65 3.77 -33.28 -7.19
N LEU A 66 2.49 -33.27 -7.54
CA LEU A 66 1.79 -34.44 -8.09
C LEU A 66 2.31 -34.83 -9.48
N GLN A 67 2.74 -33.86 -10.29
CA GLN A 67 3.21 -34.09 -11.66
C GLN A 67 4.73 -34.22 -11.77
N HIS A 68 5.47 -34.14 -10.65
CA HIS A 68 6.93 -34.12 -10.60
C HIS A 68 7.55 -33.12 -11.60
N CYS A 69 6.87 -31.99 -11.79
CA CYS A 69 7.27 -30.95 -12.72
C CYS A 69 7.52 -29.66 -11.93
N GLN A 70 8.61 -28.97 -12.24
CA GLN A 70 8.98 -27.73 -11.56
C GLN A 70 9.10 -26.59 -12.58
N ALA A 71 8.62 -25.40 -12.22
CA ALA A 71 8.90 -24.17 -12.97
C ALA A 71 10.43 -24.00 -13.08
N PRO A 72 11.00 -23.71 -14.28
CA PRO A 72 10.39 -23.03 -15.43
C PRO A 72 9.72 -23.93 -16.49
N TYR A 73 9.38 -25.18 -16.16
CA TYR A 73 8.66 -26.12 -17.05
C TYR A 73 9.40 -26.35 -18.38
N GLU A 74 10.69 -26.74 -18.31
CA GLU A 74 11.59 -26.88 -19.46
C GLU A 74 11.06 -27.83 -20.56
N GLY A 75 10.21 -28.79 -20.20
CA GLY A 75 9.58 -29.72 -21.15
C GLY A 75 8.37 -29.16 -21.91
N GLN A 76 7.84 -27.98 -21.55
CA GLN A 76 6.59 -27.43 -22.09
C GLN A 76 6.69 -25.92 -22.37
N PRO A 77 7.04 -25.52 -23.60
CA PRO A 77 7.27 -24.11 -23.94
C PRO A 77 6.04 -23.22 -23.75
N GLN A 78 4.83 -23.76 -23.94
CA GLN A 78 3.58 -22.99 -23.74
C GLN A 78 3.31 -22.67 -22.26
N LEU A 79 3.74 -23.52 -21.33
CA LEU A 79 3.59 -23.29 -19.89
C LEU A 79 4.73 -22.40 -19.38
N ALA A 80 5.95 -22.60 -19.89
CA ALA A 80 7.08 -21.72 -19.61
C ALA A 80 6.77 -20.26 -20.00
N SER A 81 6.18 -20.02 -21.18
CA SER A 81 5.79 -18.67 -21.61
C SER A 81 4.75 -18.03 -20.70
N ARG A 82 3.74 -18.79 -20.25
CA ARG A 82 2.71 -18.28 -19.32
C ARG A 82 3.30 -17.96 -17.95
N TRP A 83 4.17 -18.84 -17.45
CA TRP A 83 4.87 -18.62 -16.19
C TRP A 83 5.75 -17.38 -16.23
N GLN A 84 6.46 -17.16 -17.34
CA GLN A 84 7.25 -15.95 -17.54
C GLN A 84 6.37 -14.68 -17.52
N GLN A 85 5.19 -14.72 -18.14
CA GLN A 85 4.24 -13.59 -18.08
C GLN A 85 3.75 -13.32 -16.66
N VAL A 86 3.40 -14.37 -15.91
CA VAL A 86 3.03 -14.29 -14.48
C VAL A 86 4.14 -13.64 -13.67
N GLN A 87 5.40 -14.07 -13.86
CA GLN A 87 6.55 -13.50 -13.17
C GLN A 87 6.74 -12.02 -13.52
N GLN A 88 6.64 -11.68 -14.80
CA GLN A 88 6.79 -10.29 -15.25
C GLN A 88 5.70 -9.38 -14.68
N GLN A 89 4.44 -9.82 -14.71
CA GLN A 89 3.32 -9.07 -14.14
C GLN A 89 3.47 -8.91 -12.62
N SER A 90 3.84 -9.98 -11.91
CA SER A 90 4.08 -9.93 -10.46
C SER A 90 5.18 -8.93 -10.10
N LEU A 91 6.28 -8.88 -10.88
CA LEU A 91 7.34 -7.89 -10.69
C LEU A 91 6.86 -6.45 -10.90
N GLN A 92 6.06 -6.21 -11.94
CA GLN A 92 5.48 -4.89 -12.20
C GLN A 92 4.54 -4.44 -11.07
N LEU A 93 3.67 -5.34 -10.60
CA LEU A 93 2.75 -5.08 -9.50
C LEU A 93 3.50 -4.79 -8.20
N ARG A 94 4.59 -5.52 -7.93
CA ARG A 94 5.45 -5.25 -6.78
C ARG A 94 6.05 -3.85 -6.82
N GLU A 95 6.54 -3.42 -7.98
CA GLU A 95 7.12 -2.08 -8.15
C GLU A 95 6.08 -0.98 -7.96
N GLN A 96 4.90 -1.14 -8.56
CA GLN A 96 3.78 -0.24 -8.34
C GLN A 96 3.38 -0.18 -6.86
N ASN A 97 3.54 -1.28 -6.12
CA ASN A 97 3.10 -1.38 -4.73
C ASN A 97 4.07 -0.63 -3.83
N HIS A 98 5.36 -0.82 -4.11
CA HIS A 98 6.42 -0.05 -3.51
C HIS A 98 6.23 1.45 -3.72
N HIS A 99 5.89 1.86 -4.95
CA HIS A 99 5.61 3.27 -5.26
C HIS A 99 4.40 3.82 -4.48
N ASN A 100 3.29 3.09 -4.43
CA ASN A 100 2.11 3.48 -3.63
C ASN A 100 2.46 3.58 -2.13
N GLY A 101 3.31 2.67 -1.63
CA GLY A 101 3.83 2.73 -0.25
C GLY A 101 4.67 3.97 0.03
N MET A 102 5.52 4.40 -0.90
CA MET A 102 6.29 5.65 -0.78
C MET A 102 5.37 6.88 -0.70
N LEU A 103 4.34 6.94 -1.55
CA LEU A 103 3.35 8.03 -1.53
C LEU A 103 2.58 8.09 -0.21
N LEU A 104 2.15 6.93 0.30
CA LEU A 104 1.48 6.84 1.61
C LEU A 104 2.38 7.33 2.75
N ASN A 105 3.65 6.92 2.77
CA ASN A 105 4.60 7.38 3.78
C ASN A 105 4.79 8.90 3.72
N HIS A 106 4.90 9.46 2.51
CA HIS A 106 5.00 10.92 2.33
C HIS A 106 3.77 11.66 2.88
N HIS A 107 2.56 11.14 2.64
CA HIS A 107 1.33 11.70 3.19
C HIS A 107 1.29 11.65 4.72
N ILE A 108 1.73 10.54 5.32
CA ILE A 108 1.80 10.38 6.78
C ILE A 108 2.83 11.35 7.38
N GLU A 109 4.01 11.49 6.77
CA GLU A 109 5.04 12.44 7.21
C GLU A 109 4.54 13.89 7.14
N HIS A 110 3.92 14.28 6.03
CA HIS A 110 3.39 15.64 5.89
C HIS A 110 2.24 15.92 6.88
N ASN A 111 1.35 14.95 7.11
CA ASN A 111 0.27 15.08 8.08
C ASN A 111 0.80 15.21 9.53
N THR A 112 1.76 14.37 9.92
CA THR A 112 2.38 14.43 11.25
C THR A 112 3.12 15.74 11.50
N GLN A 113 3.82 16.27 10.48
CA GLN A 113 4.44 17.59 10.54
C GLN A 113 3.41 18.71 10.69
N ALA A 114 2.33 18.69 9.90
CA ALA A 114 1.25 19.67 10.01
C ALA A 114 0.59 19.65 11.40
N LEU A 115 0.30 18.46 11.93
CA LEU A 115 -0.22 18.29 13.30
C LEU A 115 0.77 18.80 14.35
N ALA A 116 2.08 18.57 14.18
CA ALA A 116 3.09 19.08 15.10
C ALA A 116 3.15 20.62 15.12
N ILE A 117 2.97 21.28 13.96
CA ILE A 117 2.89 22.74 13.87
C ILE A 117 1.62 23.26 14.56
N LEU A 118 0.45 22.68 14.25
CA LEU A 118 -0.83 23.05 14.86
C LEU A 118 -0.82 22.84 16.38
N ASN A 119 -0.28 21.72 16.86
CA ASN A 119 -0.16 21.45 18.30
C ASN A 119 0.80 22.41 19.01
N LYS A 120 1.88 22.86 18.37
CA LYS A 120 2.79 23.88 18.93
C LYS A 120 2.11 25.24 19.09
N GLN A 121 1.16 25.58 18.23
CA GLN A 121 0.43 26.85 18.26
C GLN A 121 -0.71 26.87 19.28
N ASN A 122 -1.21 25.72 19.74
CA ASN A 122 -2.24 25.60 20.79
C ASN A 122 -1.74 25.87 22.23
N LYS A 123 -0.56 26.47 22.40
CA LYS A 123 -0.20 27.07 23.69
C LYS A 123 -1.06 28.30 23.89
N SER A 124 -2.20 28.12 24.56
CA SER A 124 -3.08 29.20 24.98
C SER A 124 -2.24 30.27 25.68
N LEU A 125 -2.02 31.40 25.00
CA LEU A 125 -1.30 32.55 25.55
C LEU A 125 -2.03 33.13 26.77
N TYR A 126 -3.31 32.77 26.93
CA TYR A 126 -4.20 33.19 28.00
C TYR A 126 -4.77 31.96 28.72
N GLY A 127 -4.78 31.96 30.06
CA GLY A 127 -5.55 30.97 30.81
C GLY A 127 -7.07 31.15 30.60
N PRO A 128 -7.91 30.22 31.09
CA PRO A 128 -9.37 30.36 31.06
C PRO A 128 -9.88 31.67 31.71
N ASP A 129 -9.09 32.27 32.61
CA ASP A 129 -9.36 33.60 33.20
C ASP A 129 -8.83 34.78 32.37
N GLY A 130 -8.38 34.57 31.14
CA GLY A 130 -7.89 35.64 30.25
C GLY A 130 -6.56 36.27 30.67
N GLN A 131 -5.81 35.66 31.59
CA GLN A 131 -4.52 36.19 32.05
C GLN A 131 -3.38 35.66 31.18
N SER A 132 -2.61 36.57 30.57
CA SER A 132 -1.39 36.23 29.85
C SER A 132 -0.33 35.75 30.83
N ARG A 133 0.19 34.54 30.66
CA ARG A 133 1.45 34.13 31.30
C ARG A 133 2.62 34.80 30.60
N ALA A 134 2.70 36.13 30.70
CA ALA A 134 3.94 36.85 30.46
C ALA A 134 4.89 36.41 31.58
N GLY A 135 6.02 35.83 31.17
CA GLY A 135 7.07 35.41 32.08
C GLY A 135 7.39 36.53 33.07
N SER A 136 7.45 36.17 34.34
CA SER A 136 8.03 36.95 35.43
C SER A 136 9.48 37.32 35.10
N LEU A 137 9.69 38.33 34.26
CA LEU A 137 11.01 38.83 33.85
C LEU A 137 11.15 40.34 34.02
N LEU A 138 10.17 41.06 34.57
CA LEU A 138 10.26 42.50 34.81
C LEU A 138 9.77 42.85 36.22
N GLY A 139 10.70 42.84 37.17
CA GLY A 139 10.40 43.24 38.55
C GLY A 139 11.58 43.18 39.52
N ARG A 140 12.83 43.30 39.06
CA ARG A 140 13.93 43.61 39.99
C ARG A 140 13.74 45.07 40.40
N LYS A 141 13.13 45.30 41.58
CA LYS A 141 13.08 46.60 42.23
C LYS A 141 14.51 47.14 42.35
N ILE A 142 14.84 48.18 41.60
CA ILE A 142 15.89 49.13 41.96
C ILE A 142 15.23 50.06 42.99
N GLY A 143 15.75 50.12 44.20
CA GLY A 143 15.25 51.01 45.24
C GLY A 143 16.11 50.93 46.50
N VAL A 144 17.09 51.85 46.53
CA VAL A 144 17.88 52.46 47.62
C VAL A 144 18.08 51.67 48.91
#